data_AF-A0A951K983-F1
#
_entry.id   AF-A0A951K983-F1
#
_cell.length_a   1.000
_cell.length_b   1.000
_cell.length_c   1.000
_cell.angle_alpha   90.00
_cell.angle_beta   90.00
_cell.angle_gamma   90.00
#
_symmetry.space_group_name_H-M   'P 1'
#
loop_
_entity.id
_entity.type
_entity.pdbx_description
1 polymer ?
#
loop_
_entity_poly.entity_id
_entity_poly.type
_entity_poly.pdbx_seq_one_letter_code
_entity_poly.pdbx_strand_id
1 'polypeptide(L)'
;MLPVLRWGQSNVDEIVAGVKAGHGAAGILLRDDAASPVVIEGYYSGTGGSAEQLRLSRGRAILVRQYLQSRFQLDSNHLRIVPLKGSPPNGIGRTAWNGIC
;
A
#
# COMPACT_ATOMS: atom_id res chain seq x y z
N MET A 1 24.15 42.63 11.23
CA MET A 1 23.58 41.82 10.12
C MET A 1 23.80 40.36 10.49
N LEU A 2 22.76 39.63 10.90
CA LEU A 2 22.87 38.23 11.35
C LEU A 2 22.66 37.28 10.17
N PRO A 3 23.44 36.18 10.03
CA PRO A 3 23.27 35.23 8.93
C PRO A 3 22.02 34.37 9.16
N VAL A 4 21.06 34.47 8.26
CA VAL A 4 19.82 33.69 8.25
C VAL A 4 20.07 32.31 7.61
N LEU A 5 19.81 31.25 8.38
CA LEU A 5 19.28 29.93 7.98
C LEU A 5 19.74 29.32 6.64
N ARG A 6 21.04 29.03 6.48
CA ARG A 6 21.52 28.24 5.32
C ARG A 6 21.41 26.71 5.51
N TRP A 7 21.28 26.24 6.74
CA TRP A 7 21.26 24.81 7.10
C TRP A 7 19.89 24.14 6.96
N GLY A 8 18.80 24.90 7.09
CA GLY A 8 17.44 24.35 6.95
C GLY A 8 17.06 24.07 5.50
N GLN A 9 17.60 24.86 4.57
CA GLN A 9 17.28 24.76 3.15
C GLN A 9 17.85 23.47 2.52
N SER A 10 19.11 23.13 2.84
CA SER A 10 19.77 21.94 2.29
C SER A 10 19.04 20.63 2.65
N ASN A 11 18.54 20.54 3.88
CA ASN A 11 17.82 19.35 4.34
C ASN A 11 16.47 19.19 3.62
N VAL A 12 15.77 20.30 3.38
CA VAL A 12 14.50 20.29 2.64
C VAL A 12 14.74 19.93 1.16
N ASP A 13 15.81 20.46 0.58
CA ASP A 13 16.18 20.18 -0.81
C ASP A 13 16.52 18.69 -1.00
N GLU A 14 17.22 18.07 -0.06
CA GLU A 14 17.51 16.63 -0.07
C GLU A 14 16.25 15.77 0.06
N ILE A 15 15.30 16.18 0.92
CA ILE A 15 14.02 15.48 1.06
C ILE A 15 13.21 15.59 -0.24
N VAL A 16 13.12 16.78 -0.83
CA VAL A 16 12.41 17.01 -2.09
C VAL A 16 13.07 16.22 -3.22
N ALA A 17 14.40 16.18 -3.27
CA ALA A 17 15.14 15.39 -4.23
C ALA A 17 14.88 13.89 -4.05
N GLY A 18 14.86 13.38 -2.81
CA GLY A 18 14.54 12.01 -2.50
C GLY A 18 13.11 11.63 -2.92
N VAL A 19 12.13 12.48 -2.63
CA VAL A 19 10.73 12.27 -3.04
C VAL A 19 10.61 12.26 -4.57
N LYS A 20 11.21 13.22 -5.28
CA LYS A 20 11.24 13.23 -6.75
C LYS A 20 11.99 12.01 -7.33
N ALA A 21 13.00 11.53 -6.63
CA ALA A 21 13.75 10.33 -6.96
C ALA A 21 13.03 9.01 -6.58
N GLY A 22 11.79 9.08 -6.10
CA GLY A 22 11.02 7.86 -5.79
C GLY A 22 11.40 7.20 -4.47
N HIS A 23 12.17 7.87 -3.62
CA HIS A 23 12.56 7.33 -2.31
C HIS A 23 11.45 7.56 -1.27
N GLY A 24 11.22 6.54 -0.45
CA GLY A 24 10.17 6.54 0.57
C GLY A 24 8.77 6.38 0.00
N ALA A 25 7.78 6.17 0.88
CA ALA A 25 6.40 5.89 0.47
C ALA A 25 5.80 7.01 -0.40
N ALA A 26 6.08 8.28 -0.06
CA ALA A 26 5.61 9.41 -0.86
C ALA A 26 6.27 9.49 -2.23
N GLY A 27 7.58 9.22 -2.34
CA GLY A 27 8.28 9.24 -3.63
C GLY A 27 7.80 8.13 -4.58
N ILE A 28 7.56 6.93 -4.05
CA ILE A 28 6.99 5.81 -4.83
C ILE A 28 5.61 6.19 -5.39
N LEU A 29 4.80 6.90 -4.62
CA LEU A 29 3.48 7.35 -5.05
C LEU A 29 3.51 8.51 -6.06
N LEU A 30 4.60 9.28 -6.13
CA LEU A 30 4.69 10.52 -6.92
C LEU A 30 5.45 10.37 -8.25
N ARG A 31 6.11 9.23 -8.51
CA ARG A 31 6.72 8.92 -9.81
C ARG A 31 5.65 8.45 -10.80
N ASP A 32 4.82 9.37 -11.26
CA ASP A 32 3.72 9.07 -12.17
C ASP A 32 4.11 9.31 -13.63
N ASP A 33 4.56 8.25 -14.29
CA ASP A 33 4.41 8.02 -15.73
C ASP A 33 4.19 6.53 -16.08
N ALA A 34 4.33 5.60 -15.13
CA ALA A 34 3.95 4.19 -15.29
C ALA A 34 3.69 3.49 -13.92
N ALA A 35 2.90 4.12 -13.03
CA ALA A 35 2.66 3.60 -11.69
C ALA A 35 2.23 2.13 -11.72
N SER A 36 3.09 1.26 -11.18
CA SER A 36 2.77 -0.15 -10.98
C SER A 36 1.49 -0.23 -10.15
N PRO A 37 0.53 -1.08 -10.52
CA PRO A 37 -0.73 -1.15 -9.81
C PRO A 37 -0.49 -1.49 -8.35
N VAL A 38 -1.11 -0.75 -7.44
CA VAL A 38 -1.19 -1.12 -6.03
C VAL A 38 -2.13 -2.32 -5.95
N VAL A 39 -1.56 -3.48 -5.58
CA VAL A 39 -2.29 -4.72 -5.35
C VAL A 39 -2.60 -4.81 -3.86
N ILE A 40 -3.88 -5.02 -3.54
CA ILE A 40 -4.39 -5.17 -2.18
C ILE A 40 -4.75 -6.63 -1.98
N GLU A 41 -3.98 -7.32 -1.16
CA GLU A 41 -4.15 -8.74 -0.92
C GLU A 41 -5.00 -8.96 0.33
N GLY A 42 -6.15 -9.62 0.15
CA GLY A 42 -7.06 -9.92 1.25
C GLY A 42 -6.80 -11.31 1.81
N TYR A 43 -6.72 -11.42 3.14
CA TYR A 43 -6.56 -12.69 3.84
C TYR A 43 -7.58 -12.90 4.97
N TYR A 44 -8.08 -14.12 5.11
CA TYR A 44 -8.99 -14.57 6.17
C TYR A 44 -8.81 -16.07 6.47
N SER A 45 -8.43 -16.41 7.70
CA SER A 45 -8.19 -17.78 8.16
C SER A 45 -9.15 -18.25 9.28
N GLY A 46 -10.35 -17.66 9.37
CA GLY A 46 -11.34 -18.05 10.37
C GLY A 46 -12.04 -19.38 10.06
N THR A 47 -12.97 -19.76 10.93
CA THR A 47 -13.77 -20.98 10.78
C THR A 47 -14.69 -20.86 9.56
N GLY A 48 -14.82 -21.96 8.79
CA GLY A 48 -15.59 -21.99 7.55
C GLY A 48 -14.82 -22.59 6.37
N GLY A 49 -15.55 -23.04 5.35
CA GLY A 49 -14.96 -23.65 4.16
C GLY A 49 -14.22 -22.65 3.27
N SER A 50 -13.51 -23.16 2.27
CA SER A 50 -12.72 -22.35 1.30
C SER A 50 -13.53 -21.21 0.66
N ALA A 51 -14.82 -21.43 0.37
CA ALA A 51 -15.68 -20.41 -0.23
C ALA A 51 -15.91 -19.21 0.72
N GLU A 52 -16.14 -19.48 2.01
CA GLU A 52 -16.34 -18.43 3.01
C GLU A 52 -15.07 -17.63 3.23
N GLN A 53 -13.93 -18.30 3.31
CA GLN A 53 -12.63 -17.62 3.43
C GLN A 53 -12.34 -16.72 2.22
N LEU A 54 -12.68 -17.16 1.01
CA LEU A 54 -12.52 -16.36 -0.20
C LEU A 54 -13.45 -15.14 -0.21
N ARG A 55 -14.71 -15.33 0.21
CA ARG A 55 -15.71 -14.25 0.31
C ARG A 55 -15.26 -13.18 1.31
N LEU A 56 -14.81 -13.58 2.49
CA LEU A 56 -14.41 -12.66 3.55
C LEU A 56 -13.09 -11.95 3.25
N SER A 57 -12.09 -12.66 2.72
CA SER A 57 -10.84 -12.02 2.24
C SER A 57 -11.11 -10.98 1.16
N ARG A 58 -12.01 -11.27 0.20
CA ARG A 58 -12.43 -10.31 -0.83
C ARG A 58 -13.10 -9.07 -0.23
N GLY A 59 -14.00 -9.27 0.74
CA GLY A 59 -14.67 -8.16 1.44
C GLY A 59 -13.68 -7.19 2.10
N ARG A 60 -12.65 -7.72 2.77
CA ARG A 60 -11.60 -6.90 3.38
C ARG A 60 -10.84 -6.07 2.34
N ALA A 61 -10.42 -6.69 1.24
CA ALA A 61 -9.66 -5.99 0.19
C ALA A 61 -10.50 -4.89 -0.49
N ILE A 62 -11.82 -5.10 -0.64
CA ILE A 62 -12.75 -4.07 -1.15
C ILE A 62 -12.77 -2.86 -0.23
N LEU A 63 -12.88 -3.06 1.09
CA LEU A 63 -12.92 -1.96 2.06
C LEU A 63 -11.64 -1.11 2.02
N VAL A 64 -10.47 -1.75 1.93
CA VAL A 64 -9.20 -1.02 1.79
C VAL A 64 -9.12 -0.31 0.45
N ARG A 65 -9.53 -0.93 -0.67
CA ARG A 65 -9.57 -0.25 -1.96
C ARG A 65 -10.43 1.01 -1.92
N GLN A 66 -11.64 0.91 -1.33
CA GLN A 66 -12.55 2.06 -1.17
C GLN A 66 -11.96 3.14 -0.27
N TYR A 67 -11.28 2.77 0.82
CA TYR A 67 -10.58 3.72 1.67
C TYR A 67 -9.47 4.44 0.91
N LEU A 68 -8.63 3.70 0.17
CA LEU A 68 -7.52 4.30 -0.58
C LEU A 68 -8.03 5.24 -1.68
N GLN A 69 -9.08 4.83 -2.39
CA GLN A 69 -9.77 5.69 -3.36
C GLN A 69 -10.32 6.96 -2.72
N SER A 70 -11.08 6.85 -1.63
CA SER A 70 -11.73 8.00 -1.02
C SER A 70 -10.76 8.93 -0.29
N ARG A 71 -9.76 8.38 0.41
CA ARG A 71 -8.87 9.16 1.28
C ARG A 71 -7.69 9.79 0.55
N PHE A 72 -7.14 9.08 -0.44
CA PHE A 72 -5.94 9.49 -1.17
C PHE A 72 -6.22 9.80 -2.64
N GLN A 73 -7.47 9.63 -3.10
CA GLN A 73 -7.89 9.97 -4.46
C GLN A 73 -7.10 9.20 -5.53
N LEU A 74 -6.63 7.99 -5.19
CA LEU A 74 -5.91 7.13 -6.12
C LEU A 74 -6.85 6.67 -7.24
N ASP A 75 -6.33 6.66 -8.47
CA ASP A 75 -7.08 6.16 -9.62
C ASP A 75 -7.48 4.70 -9.38
N SER A 76 -8.77 4.44 -9.52
CA SER A 76 -9.36 3.11 -9.50
C SER A 76 -8.73 2.12 -10.49
N ASN A 77 -8.15 2.62 -11.58
CA ASN A 77 -7.45 1.85 -12.61
C ASN A 77 -6.10 1.31 -12.12
N HIS A 78 -5.49 1.96 -11.13
CA HIS A 78 -4.22 1.55 -10.52
C HIS A 78 -4.39 0.78 -9.21
N LEU A 79 -5.64 0.51 -8.79
CA LEU A 79 -5.94 -0.31 -7.61
C LEU A 79 -6.52 -1.66 -8.01
N ARG A 80 -5.87 -2.74 -7.59
CA ARG A 80 -6.31 -4.12 -7.80
C ARG A 80 -6.50 -4.82 -6.47
N ILE A 81 -7.42 -5.79 -6.43
CA ILE A 81 -7.64 -6.64 -5.24
C ILE A 81 -7.37 -8.09 -5.59
N VAL A 82 -6.77 -8.84 -4.68
CA VAL A 82 -6.57 -10.28 -4.81
C VAL A 82 -7.01 -10.97 -3.51
N PRO A 83 -8.12 -11.73 -3.52
CA PRO A 83 -8.53 -12.49 -2.35
C PRO A 83 -7.79 -13.83 -2.26
N LEU A 84 -7.11 -14.07 -1.13
CA LEU A 84 -6.17 -15.19 -0.96
C LEU A 84 -6.56 -16.17 0.17
N LYS A 85 -7.81 -16.10 0.66
CA LYS A 85 -8.27 -16.94 1.80
C LYS A 85 -7.32 -16.79 2.98
N GLY A 86 -7.05 -17.83 3.77
CA GLY A 86 -6.18 -17.77 4.94
C GLY A 86 -4.71 -18.08 4.67
N SER A 87 -4.30 -18.36 3.44
CA SER A 87 -2.97 -18.91 3.16
C SER A 87 -1.94 -17.78 2.98
N PRO A 88 -0.94 -17.64 3.87
CA PRO A 88 0.10 -16.62 3.76
C PRO A 88 1.01 -16.86 2.54
N PRO A 89 1.71 -15.80 2.05
CA PRO A 89 2.86 -15.96 1.17
C PRO A 89 3.86 -17.02 1.63
N ASN A 90 4.60 -17.59 0.67
CA ASN A 90 5.64 -18.57 0.98
C ASN A 90 6.80 -17.91 1.77
N GLY A 91 7.42 -18.65 2.69
CA GLY A 91 8.67 -18.23 3.35
C GLY A 91 8.52 -17.37 4.61
N ILE A 92 7.31 -17.03 5.05
CA ILE A 92 7.06 -16.21 6.27
C ILE A 92 6.79 -17.03 7.54
N GLY A 93 6.99 -18.35 7.51
CA GLY A 93 6.93 -19.22 8.69
C GLY A 93 5.55 -19.30 9.37
N ARG A 94 4.48 -18.92 8.67
CA ARG A 94 3.10 -18.98 9.15
C ARG A 94 2.29 -19.93 8.28
N THR A 95 1.34 -20.61 8.91
CA THR A 95 0.40 -21.52 8.22
C THR A 95 -0.94 -20.86 7.91
N ALA A 96 -1.19 -19.69 8.52
CA ALA A 96 -2.42 -18.93 8.36
C ALA A 96 -2.15 -17.42 8.47
N TRP A 97 -2.95 -16.61 7.77
CA TRP A 97 -2.92 -15.15 7.84
C TRP A 97 -4.32 -14.55 7.89
N ASN A 98 -4.47 -13.51 8.71
CA ASN A 98 -5.66 -12.66 8.79
C ASN A 98 -5.23 -11.21 8.64
N GLY A 99 -5.63 -10.55 7.54
CA GLY A 99 -5.30 -9.15 7.35
C GLY A 99 -5.34 -8.71 5.89
N ILE A 100 -4.63 -7.63 5.63
CA ILE A 100 -4.41 -7.02 4.32
C ILE A 100 -2.90 -6.85 4.11
N CYS A 101 -2.40 -7.15 2.91
CA CYS A 101 -1.06 -6.80 2.45
C CYS A 101 -1.14 -5.87 1.23
#